data_AF-A0A561TWV0-F1
#
_entry.id   AF-A0A561TWV0-F1
#
_cell.length_a   1.000
_cell.length_b   1.000
_cell.length_c   1.000
_cell.angle_alpha   90.00
_cell.angle_beta   90.00
_cell.angle_gamma   90.00
#
_symmetry.space_group_name_H-M   'P 1'
#
loop_
_entity.id
_entity.type
_entity.pdbx_description
1 polymer ?
#
loop_
_entity_poly.entity_id
_entity_poly.type
_entity_poly.pdbx_seq_one_letter_code
_entity_poly.pdbx_strand_id
1 'polypeptide(L)'
;MTRRLRTAAALALALGAGLVAAGTAEAAPAPAPGYTWHAEYYYQDQCQSMGSLGVTNHQWTAFYCTWTPFNPGFTGSGILGEADLYVN
;
A
#
# COMPACT_ATOMS: atom_id res chain seq x y z
N MET A 1 -14.80 57.45 -17.18
CA MET A 1 -14.59 57.54 -15.73
C MET A 1 -13.80 56.30 -15.28
N THR A 2 -12.47 56.39 -15.16
CA THR A 2 -11.66 56.56 -13.92
C THR A 2 -11.59 55.34 -12.99
N ARG A 3 -10.36 54.77 -12.89
CA ARG A 3 -9.84 53.78 -11.91
C ARG A 3 -10.20 54.12 -10.46
N ARG A 4 -10.38 53.09 -9.59
CA ARG A 4 -9.73 52.83 -8.26
C ARG A 4 -9.94 51.35 -7.88
N LEU A 5 -8.95 50.45 -7.75
CA LEU A 5 -7.91 50.26 -6.72
C LEU A 5 -8.40 49.87 -5.31
N ARG A 6 -7.92 48.69 -4.86
CA ARG A 6 -7.65 48.20 -3.48
C ARG A 6 -8.87 47.66 -2.73
N THR A 7 -8.81 46.46 -2.16
CA THR A 7 -7.98 46.14 -0.99
C THR A 7 -7.51 44.68 -0.94
N ALA A 8 -6.21 44.52 -0.69
CA ALA A 8 -5.61 43.29 -0.20
C ALA A 8 -5.85 43.14 1.31
N ALA A 9 -6.01 41.90 1.79
CA ALA A 9 -5.41 41.38 3.02
C ALA A 9 -5.98 39.99 3.32
N ALA A 10 -5.14 38.96 3.27
CA ALA A 10 -5.30 37.81 4.14
C ALA A 10 -3.90 37.41 4.61
N LEU A 11 -3.66 37.66 5.89
CA LEU A 11 -2.43 37.35 6.60
C LEU A 11 -2.26 35.82 6.76
N ALA A 12 -1.01 35.41 6.53
CA ALA A 12 -0.23 34.40 7.25
C ALA A 12 -0.96 33.29 8.04
N LEU A 13 -0.61 32.04 7.70
CA LEU A 13 -0.35 30.99 8.68
C LEU A 13 0.87 30.20 8.22
N ALA A 14 2.02 30.56 8.80
CA ALA A 14 3.19 29.71 8.84
C ALA A 14 2.89 28.53 9.78
N LEU A 15 2.59 27.37 9.20
CA LEU A 15 2.80 26.06 9.80
C LEU A 15 3.59 25.29 8.73
N GLY A 16 4.89 25.04 8.88
CA GLY A 16 5.42 24.36 10.05
C GLY A 16 4.81 22.96 10.17
N ALA A 17 4.58 22.27 9.06
CA ALA A 17 4.05 20.92 9.04
C ALA A 17 5.01 20.00 8.30
N GLY A 18 5.86 19.35 9.09
CA GLY A 18 6.41 18.03 8.81
C GLY A 18 7.37 17.97 7.63
N LEU A 19 8.64 17.75 7.95
CA LEU A 19 9.40 16.75 7.21
C LEU A 19 8.46 15.56 7.04
N VAL A 20 7.96 15.36 5.82
CA VAL A 20 7.48 14.04 5.42
C VAL A 20 8.74 13.21 5.54
N ALA A 21 8.85 12.48 6.64
CA ALA A 21 9.79 11.39 6.73
C ALA A 21 9.53 10.59 5.46
N ALA A 22 10.48 10.68 4.52
CA ALA A 22 10.61 9.71 3.47
C ALA A 22 10.93 8.42 4.23
N GLY A 23 9.88 7.78 4.75
CA GLY A 23 9.93 6.38 5.06
C GLY A 23 10.47 5.78 3.79
N THR A 24 11.64 5.17 3.89
CA THR A 24 12.20 4.34 2.84
C THR A 24 11.11 3.35 2.53
N ALA A 25 10.33 3.60 1.47
CA ALA A 25 9.44 2.63 0.91
C ALA A 25 10.36 1.53 0.40
N GLU A 26 10.61 0.55 1.26
CA GLU A 26 11.18 -0.72 0.84
C GLU A 26 10.27 -1.21 -0.27
N ALA A 27 10.78 -1.15 -1.49
CA ALA A 27 10.03 -1.52 -2.67
C ALA A 27 9.60 -2.97 -2.49
N ALA A 28 8.29 -3.21 -2.40
CA ALA A 28 7.74 -4.54 -2.34
C ALA A 28 8.37 -5.41 -3.45
N PRO A 29 8.73 -6.67 -3.18
CA PRO A 29 9.36 -7.53 -4.15
C PRO A 29 8.56 -7.55 -5.45
N ALA A 30 9.27 -7.45 -6.57
CA ALA A 30 8.63 -7.44 -7.88
C ALA A 30 7.82 -8.74 -8.08
N PRO A 31 6.60 -8.65 -8.65
CA PRO A 31 5.79 -9.83 -8.94
C PRO A 31 6.54 -10.83 -9.81
N ALA A 32 6.27 -12.13 -9.62
CA ALA A 32 6.72 -13.16 -10.55
C ALA A 32 6.15 -12.89 -11.96
N PRO A 33 6.86 -13.23 -13.05
CA PRO A 33 6.38 -13.02 -14.41
C PRO A 33 4.98 -13.62 -14.63
N GLY A 34 4.08 -12.82 -15.20
CA GLY A 34 2.68 -13.21 -15.43
C GLY A 34 1.75 -12.95 -14.26
N TYR A 35 2.24 -12.60 -13.07
CA TYR A 35 1.40 -12.27 -11.93
C TYR A 35 1.33 -10.75 -11.72
N THR A 36 0.18 -10.30 -11.24
CA THR A 36 -0.06 -8.90 -10.87
C THR A 36 -0.42 -8.82 -9.40
N TRP A 37 0.03 -7.76 -8.73
CA TRP A 37 -0.36 -7.49 -7.34
C TRP A 37 -1.86 -7.18 -7.31
N HIS A 38 -2.58 -7.80 -6.37
CA HIS A 38 -4.03 -7.65 -6.24
C HIS A 38 -4.42 -6.95 -4.95
N ALA A 39 -3.92 -7.42 -3.81
CA ALA A 39 -4.29 -6.91 -2.49
C ALA A 39 -3.25 -7.29 -1.43
N GLU A 40 -3.29 -6.59 -0.30
CA GLU A 40 -2.46 -6.82 0.88
C GLU A 40 -3.33 -7.28 2.06
N TYR A 41 -2.81 -8.19 2.88
CA TYR A 41 -3.44 -8.70 4.10
C TYR A 41 -2.46 -8.70 5.26
N TYR A 42 -2.93 -8.57 6.50
CA TYR A 42 -2.05 -8.73 7.67
C TYR A 42 -1.72 -10.19 7.99
N TYR A 43 -2.47 -11.14 7.45
CA TYR A 43 -2.34 -12.54 7.83
C TYR A 43 -2.20 -13.41 6.58
N GLN A 44 -1.23 -14.33 6.61
CA GLN A 44 -0.95 -15.20 5.47
C GLN A 44 -2.10 -16.17 5.20
N ASP A 45 -2.82 -16.63 6.23
CA ASP A 45 -4.03 -17.45 6.04
C ASP A 45 -5.15 -16.68 5.32
N GLN A 46 -5.30 -15.38 5.57
CA GLN A 46 -6.27 -14.55 4.84
C GLN A 46 -5.88 -14.42 3.38
N CYS A 47 -4.60 -14.15 3.09
CA CYS A 47 -4.11 -14.12 1.71
C CYS A 47 -4.39 -15.45 0.99
N GLN A 48 -4.09 -16.57 1.65
CA GLN A 48 -4.32 -17.92 1.08
C GLN A 48 -5.81 -18.20 0.86
N SER A 49 -6.67 -17.83 1.82
CA SER A 49 -8.12 -18.01 1.71
C SER A 49 -8.69 -17.20 0.55
N MET A 50 -8.30 -15.94 0.42
CA MET A 50 -8.79 -15.07 -0.65
C MET A 50 -8.30 -15.52 -2.02
N GLY A 51 -7.01 -15.85 -2.12
CA GLY A 51 -6.39 -16.50 -3.28
C GLY A 51 -7.17 -17.73 -3.77
N SER A 52 -7.42 -18.65 -2.85
CA SER A 52 -8.14 -19.90 -3.13
C SER A 52 -9.58 -19.64 -3.56
N LEU A 53 -10.26 -18.68 -2.93
CA LEU A 53 -11.62 -18.29 -3.32
C LEU A 53 -11.66 -17.73 -4.75
N GLY A 54 -10.73 -16.87 -5.16
CA GLY A 54 -10.76 -16.33 -6.50
C GLY A 54 -10.45 -17.37 -7.58
N VAL A 55 -9.57 -18.35 -7.33
CA VAL A 55 -9.37 -19.49 -8.24
C VAL A 55 -10.63 -20.37 -8.31
N THR A 56 -11.23 -20.67 -7.16
CA THR A 56 -12.46 -21.48 -7.09
C THR A 56 -13.63 -20.81 -7.80
N ASN A 57 -13.72 -19.48 -7.73
CA ASN A 57 -14.74 -18.69 -8.42
C ASN A 57 -14.34 -18.31 -9.86
N HIS A 58 -13.26 -18.88 -10.39
CA HIS A 58 -12.76 -18.62 -11.75
C HIS A 58 -12.45 -17.15 -12.06
N GLN A 59 -12.11 -16.36 -11.03
CA GLN A 59 -11.67 -14.98 -11.20
C GLN A 59 -10.20 -14.94 -11.64
N TRP A 60 -9.40 -15.91 -11.20
CA TRP A 60 -7.97 -16.03 -11.47
C TRP A 60 -7.62 -17.46 -11.86
N THR A 61 -6.58 -17.62 -12.67
CA THR A 61 -6.06 -18.93 -13.08
C THR A 61 -5.16 -19.52 -12.00
N ALA A 62 -4.36 -18.65 -11.37
CA ALA A 62 -3.45 -19.02 -10.30
C ALA A 62 -3.24 -17.83 -9.36
N PHE A 63 -2.77 -18.12 -8.14
CA PHE A 63 -2.38 -17.10 -7.18
C PHE A 63 -1.15 -17.55 -6.38
N TYR A 64 -0.46 -16.60 -5.77
CA TYR A 64 0.47 -16.87 -4.69
C TYR A 64 0.46 -15.75 -3.66
N CYS A 65 0.95 -16.06 -2.47
CA CYS A 65 1.10 -15.12 -1.37
C CYS A 65 2.57 -14.99 -0.99
N THR A 66 3.07 -13.77 -0.83
CA THR A 66 4.36 -13.51 -0.17
C THR A 66 4.11 -12.99 1.23
N TRP A 67 5.09 -13.19 2.11
CA TRP A 67 5.07 -12.62 3.46
C TRP A 67 6.29 -11.73 3.65
N THR A 68 6.06 -10.47 3.99
CA THR A 68 7.10 -9.49 4.28
C THR A 68 6.93 -9.01 5.72
N PRO A 69 7.85 -9.36 6.64
CA PRO A 69 7.75 -8.87 8.02
C PRO A 69 8.17 -7.40 8.09
N PHE A 70 7.44 -6.56 8.86
CA PHE A 70 7.78 -5.14 9.07
C PHE A 70 9.10 -4.95 9.82
N ASN A 71 9.56 -5.98 10.50
CA ASN A 71 10.90 -6.04 11.08
C ASN A 71 11.49 -7.43 10.82
N PRO A 72 12.73 -7.54 10.33
CA PRO A 72 13.37 -8.81 10.02
C PRO A 72 13.49 -9.77 11.22
N GLY A 73 13.32 -9.29 12.45
CA GLY A 73 13.28 -10.13 13.65
C GLY A 73 11.94 -10.85 13.90
N PHE A 74 10.88 -10.52 13.15
CA PHE A 74 9.57 -11.14 13.32
C PHE A 74 9.45 -12.40 12.46
N THR A 75 9.41 -13.55 13.13
CA THR A 75 9.15 -14.85 12.52
C THR A 75 7.69 -15.23 12.75
N GLY A 76 6.85 -15.06 11.73
CA GLY A 76 5.43 -15.43 11.77
C GLY A 76 4.57 -14.46 10.97
N SER A 77 3.38 -14.92 10.61
CA SER A 77 2.37 -14.10 9.93
C SER A 77 1.42 -13.44 10.94
N GLY A 78 0.96 -12.21 10.65
CA GLY A 78 0.04 -11.44 11.49
C GLY A 78 0.30 -9.93 11.47
N ILE A 79 -0.21 -9.17 12.45
CA ILE A 79 -0.08 -7.69 12.48
C ILE A 79 1.35 -7.11 12.47
N LEU A 80 2.37 -7.97 12.42
CA LEU A 80 3.80 -7.66 12.39
C LEU A 80 4.41 -7.73 10.98
N GLY A 81 3.58 -7.90 9.95
CA GLY A 81 3.99 -7.84 8.56
C GLY A 81 2.80 -7.76 7.62
N GLU A 82 3.11 -7.94 6.35
CA GLU A 82 2.17 -7.88 5.24
C GLU A 82 2.24 -9.17 4.41
N ALA A 83 1.07 -9.63 3.99
CA ALA A 83 0.86 -10.74 3.10
C ALA A 83 0.29 -10.22 1.78
N ASP A 84 1.13 -10.13 0.75
CA ASP A 84 0.72 -9.67 -0.57
C ASP A 84 0.15 -10.82 -1.40
N LEU A 85 -1.05 -10.62 -1.95
CA LEU A 85 -1.69 -11.51 -2.88
C LEU A 85 -1.37 -11.09 -4.32
N TYR A 86 -0.81 -12.03 -5.07
CA TYR A 86 -0.55 -11.90 -6.50
C TYR A 86 -1.37 -12.91 -7.30
N VAL A 87 -1.89 -12.49 -8.44
CA VAL A 87 -2.85 -13.28 -9.26
C VAL A 87 -2.46 -13.25 -10.74
N ASN A 88 -2.83 -14.31 -11.48
CA ASN A 88 -2.68 -14.47 -12.93
C ASN A 88 -4.02 -14.69 -13.63
#